data_AF-A0A535NZN4-F1
#
_entry.id   AF-A0A535NZN4-F1
#
_cell.length_a   1.000
_cell.length_b   1.000
_cell.length_c   1.000
_cell.angle_alpha   90.00
_cell.angle_beta   90.00
_cell.angle_gamma   90.00
#
_symmetry.space_group_name_H-M   'P 1'
#
loop_
_entity.id
_entity.type
_entity.pdbx_description
1 polymer ?
#
loop_
_entity_poly.entity_id
_entity_poly.type
_entity_poly.pdbx_seq_one_letter_code
_entity_poly.pdbx_strand_id
1 'polypeptide(L)' 'AGDRVRCRVRVANVYRRKGRLGEMTFLILAMDGTDESGSPIFSGTTTAILR' A
#
# COMPACT_ATOMS: atom_id res chain seq x y z
N ALA A 1 20.16 14.01 -6.25
CA ALA A 1 19.36 13.85 -5.02
C ALA A 1 18.51 15.11 -4.86
N GLY A 2 17.19 14.98 -4.84
CA GLY A 2 16.26 16.11 -4.88
C GLY A 2 14.95 15.85 -5.65
N ASP A 3 14.80 14.68 -6.26
CA ASP A 3 13.64 14.39 -7.09
C ASP A 3 12.36 14.30 -6.25
N ARG A 4 11.33 15.03 -6.70
CA ARG A 4 10.02 15.02 -6.07
C ARG A 4 9.19 13.88 -6.62
N VAL A 5 8.80 12.97 -5.75
CA VAL A 5 7.96 11.83 -6.11
C VAL A 5 6.56 12.02 -5.55
N ARG A 6 5.55 11.91 -6.42
CA ARG A 6 4.15 11.84 -6.03
C ARG A 6 3.77 10.37 -5.82
N CYS A 7 3.46 10.02 -4.58
CA CYS A 7 3.02 8.69 -4.21
C CYS A 7 1.49 8.65 -4.11
N ARG A 8 0.87 7.64 -4.73
CA ARG A 8 -0.54 7.31 -4.55
C ARG A 8 -0.63 5.94 -3.90
N VAL A 9 -1.47 5.82 -2.88
CA VAL A 9 -1.76 4.55 -2.20
C VAL A 9 -3.25 4.28 -2.28
N ARG A 10 -3.63 3.04 -2.54
CA ARG A 10 -5.01 2.59 -2.69
C ARG A 10 -5.20 1.29 -1.92
N VAL A 11 -6.35 1.13 -1.27
CA VAL A 11 -6.74 -0.17 -0.71
C VAL A 11 -7.15 -1.08 -1.86
N ALA A 12 -6.34 -2.10 -2.12
CA ALA A 12 -6.61 -3.10 -3.15
C ALA A 12 -7.50 -4.23 -2.63
N ASN A 13 -7.36 -4.60 -1.35
CA ASN A 13 -8.20 -5.61 -0.72
C ASN A 13 -8.26 -5.43 0.80
N VAL A 14 -9.36 -5.87 1.41
CA VAL A 14 -9.54 -5.95 2.86
C VAL A 14 -10.10 -7.32 3.20
N TYR A 15 -9.43 -8.05 4.06
CA TYR A 15 -9.97 -9.31 4.58
C TYR A 15 -9.70 -9.49 6.06
N ARG A 16 -10.61 -10.18 6.73
CA ARG A 16 -10.49 -10.52 8.16
C ARG A 16 -10.08 -11.97 8.30
N ARG A 17 -9.20 -12.24 9.26
CA ARG A 17 -8.83 -13.61 9.63
C ARG A 17 -8.76 -13.74 11.13
N LYS A 18 -9.43 -14.76 11.67
CA LYS A 18 -9.32 -15.14 13.07
C LYS A 18 -8.06 -15.99 13.24
N GLY A 19 -7.09 -15.46 13.98
CA GLY A 19 -5.85 -16.16 14.33
C GLY A 19 -5.80 -16.53 15.81
N ARG A 20 -4.68 -17.11 16.26
CA ARG A 20 -4.45 -17.46 17.67
C ARG A 20 -4.56 -16.26 18.63
N LEU A 21 -4.34 -15.05 18.13
CA LEU A 21 -4.35 -13.80 18.89
C LEU A 21 -5.65 -12.98 18.71
N GLY A 22 -6.71 -13.60 18.18
CA GLY A 22 -7.99 -12.92 17.94
C GLY A 22 -8.22 -12.57 16.46
N GLU A 23 -9.24 -11.75 16.20
CA GLU A 23 -9.52 -11.26 14.85
C GLU A 23 -8.48 -10.23 14.42
N MET A 24 -8.01 -10.38 13.18
CA MET A 24 -7.07 -9.44 12.56
C MET A 24 -7.63 -8.99 11.22
N THR A 25 -7.50 -7.70 10.93
CA THR A 25 -7.86 -7.13 9.63
C THR A 25 -6.59 -6.93 8.80
N PHE A 26 -6.55 -7.57 7.64
CA PHE A 26 -5.47 -7.43 6.65
C PHE A 26 -5.92 -6.44 5.58
N LEU A 27 -5.11 -5.40 5.37
CA LEU A 27 -5.22 -4.47 4.25
C LEU A 27 -4.13 -4.78 3.24
N ILE A 28 -4.53 -5.09 2.01
CA ILE A 28 -3.61 -5.10 0.87
C ILE A 28 -3.64 -3.70 0.26
N LEU A 29 -2.51 -3.02 0.30
CA LEU A 29 -2.34 -1.68 -0.23
C LEU A 29 -1.51 -1.76 -1.51
N ALA A 30 -2.06 -1.25 -2.61
CA ALA A 30 -1.30 -1.01 -3.83
C ALA A 30 -0.81 0.44 -3.85
N MET A 31 0.41 0.64 -4.33
CA MET A 31 1.01 1.96 -4.41
C MET A 31 1.78 2.16 -5.71
N ASP A 32 1.73 3.40 -6.17
CA ASP A 32 2.44 3.87 -7.35
C ASP A 32 3.15 5.18 -7.02
N GLY A 33 4.38 5.31 -7.52
CA GLY A 33 5.17 6.52 -7.43
C GLY A 33 5.43 7.08 -8.82
N THR A 34 5.19 8.37 -8.98
CA THR A 34 5.39 9.09 -10.25
C THR A 34 6.27 10.32 -10.03
N ASP A 35 7.03 10.73 -11.04
CA ASP A 35 7.72 12.02 -11.04
C ASP A 35 6.75 13.18 -11.34
N GLU A 36 7.26 14.40 -11.46
CA GLU A 36 6.45 15.59 -11.78
C GLU A 36 5.82 15.56 -13.18
N SER A 37 6.39 14.80 -14.11
CA SER A 37 5.83 14.58 -15.45
C SER A 37 4.72 13.52 -15.48
N GLY A 38 4.52 12.81 -14.36
CA GLY A 38 3.61 11.67 -14.26
C GLY A 38 4.22 10.34 -14.72
N SER A 39 5.53 10.31 -15.00
CA SER A 39 6.22 9.08 -15.42
C SER A 39 6.37 8.14 -14.21
N PRO A 40 6.09 6.84 -14.37
CA PRO A 40 6.17 5.89 -13.26
C PRO A 40 7.63 5.67 -12.85
N ILE A 41 7.91 5.89 -11.57
CA ILE A 41 9.20 5.58 -10.93
C ILE A 41 9.14 4.20 -10.28
N PHE A 42 8.04 3.87 -9.61
CA PHE A 42 7.86 2.57 -8.96
C PHE A 42 6.40 2.16 -8.86
N SER A 43 6.19 0.87 -8.64
CA SER A 43 4.95 0.31 -8.14
C SER A 43 5.24 -0.70 -7.04
N GLY A 44 4.30 -0.88 -6.12
CA GLY A 44 4.47 -1.77 -4.98
C GLY A 44 3.15 -2.26 -4.42
N THR A 45 3.21 -3.39 -3.72
CA THR A 45 2.10 -3.90 -2.92
C THR A 45 2.63 -4.18 -1.52
N THR A 46 1.89 -3.75 -0.49
CA THR A 46 2.21 -4.02 0.90
C THR A 46 0.99 -4.56 1.63
N THR A 47 1.23 -5.38 2.66
CA THR A 47 0.18 -5.90 3.53
C THR A 47 0.31 -5.24 4.90
N ALA A 48 -0.71 -4.50 5.32
CA ALA A 48 -0.81 -3.93 6.66
C ALA A 48 -1.78 -4.76 7.50
N ILE A 49 -1.43 -5.02 8.76
CA ILE A 49 -2.29 -5.73 9.71
C ILE A 49 -2.77 -4.71 10.75
N LEU A 50 -4.08 -4.49 10.82
CA LEU A 50 -4.71 -3.68 11.86
C LEU A 50 -5.26 -4.58 12.97
N ARG A 51 -5.02 -4.13 14.21
CA ARG A 51 -5.53 -4.71 15.44
C ARG A 51 -6.18 -3.61 16.28
#